data_AF-A0A9P6VVD3-F1
#
_entry.id   AF-A0A9P6VVD3-F1
#
_cell.length_a   1.000
_cell.length_b   1.000
_cell.length_c   1.000
_cell.angle_alpha   90.00
_cell.angle_beta   90.00
_cell.angle_gamma   90.00
#
_symmetry.space_group_name_H-M   'P 1'
#
loop_
_entity.id
_entity.type
_entity.pdbx_description
1 polymer ?
#
loop_
_entity_poly.entity_id
_entity_poly.type
_entity_poly.pdbx_seq_one_letter_code
_entity_poly.pdbx_strand_id
1 'polypeptide(L)'
;MSVLDYPACTACGKHASDLKKDAAKDDVSTTPTPTTTTKMLVCSRCQSNANRLVHYCSRECQVSHYKVHKPICGVDLTSPTRATIAPTLHARPDAPFQPPQSLLFHLAALTTLPPTAWPAATSPPSFLFFPTASPSSSGTAPDFIPIVLPEPARNLFNCLQLVAFETGNPISVNLMYSILLDEVAALGGAEARLVEQLSQEYRLDGSSPSPSPSDDDKEQEPEPEPERRPTLRSVIDDESEPSVEQLFEAIGGQKNTRILVDWQVYESERKRTANAAARQKEQQEGQQQSKGMRRGGARKGRR
;
A
#
# COMPACT_ATOMS: atom_id res chain seq x y z
N MET A 1 0.48 -26.88 -3.96
CA MET A 1 -0.61 -25.89 -4.07
C MET A 1 -0.83 -25.33 -2.69
N SER A 2 -0.58 -24.04 -2.52
CA SER A 2 -0.63 -23.35 -1.23
C SER A 2 -2.09 -23.04 -0.88
N VAL A 3 -2.39 -22.82 0.40
CA VAL A 3 -3.76 -22.47 0.88
C VAL A 3 -4.27 -21.17 0.24
N LEU A 4 -3.37 -20.32 -0.26
CA LEU A 4 -3.71 -19.06 -0.94
C LEU A 4 -4.13 -19.23 -2.41
N ASP A 5 -3.92 -20.40 -3.01
CA ASP A 5 -4.29 -20.67 -4.41
C ASP A 5 -5.78 -21.10 -4.55
N TYR A 6 -6.50 -21.27 -3.44
CA TYR A 6 -7.88 -21.71 -3.48
C TYR A 6 -8.84 -20.53 -3.44
N PRO A 7 -9.67 -20.35 -4.48
CA PRO A 7 -10.65 -19.27 -4.51
C PRO A 7 -11.58 -19.38 -3.29
N ALA A 8 -11.79 -18.24 -2.63
CA ALA A 8 -12.69 -18.10 -1.50
C ALA A 8 -13.97 -17.38 -1.92
N CYS A 9 -15.08 -17.70 -1.25
CA CYS A 9 -16.36 -17.08 -1.51
C CYS A 9 -16.30 -15.64 -1.02
N THR A 10 -16.53 -14.67 -1.90
CA THR A 10 -16.48 -13.24 -1.55
C THR A 10 -17.55 -12.87 -0.50
N ALA A 11 -18.66 -13.62 -0.45
CA ALA A 11 -19.74 -13.32 0.49
C ALA A 11 -19.49 -13.87 1.91
N CYS A 12 -18.93 -15.08 2.03
CA CYS A 12 -18.87 -15.80 3.31
C CYS A 12 -17.49 -16.34 3.68
N GLY A 13 -16.47 -16.10 2.85
CA GLY A 13 -15.08 -16.52 3.09
C GLY A 13 -14.80 -18.01 2.92
N LYS A 14 -15.81 -18.87 2.69
CA LYS A 14 -15.60 -20.32 2.49
C LYS A 14 -14.68 -20.60 1.31
N HIS A 15 -13.67 -21.44 1.49
CA HIS A 15 -12.77 -21.85 0.41
C HIS A 15 -13.38 -22.97 -0.44
N ALA A 16 -13.00 -23.03 -1.72
CA ALA A 16 -13.40 -24.12 -2.62
C ALA A 16 -13.07 -25.52 -2.07
N SER A 17 -12.02 -25.64 -1.24
CA SER A 17 -11.63 -26.88 -0.56
C SER A 17 -12.68 -27.37 0.46
N ASP A 18 -13.41 -26.46 1.10
CA ASP A 18 -14.39 -26.81 2.13
C ASP A 18 -15.71 -27.31 1.52
N LEU A 19 -16.03 -26.88 0.30
CA LEU A 19 -17.22 -27.32 -0.42
C LEU A 19 -17.20 -28.82 -0.76
N LYS A 20 -16.00 -29.44 -0.77
CA LYS A 20 -15.85 -30.88 -0.98
C LYS A 20 -16.26 -31.69 0.24
N LYS A 21 -16.15 -31.13 1.45
CA LYS A 21 -16.47 -31.86 2.70
C LYS A 21 -17.96 -31.98 2.92
N ASP A 22 -18.72 -30.96 2.53
CA ASP A 22 -20.18 -30.93 2.70
C ASP A 22 -20.87 -31.92 1.75
N ALA A 23 -20.40 -32.05 0.51
CA ALA A 23 -20.96 -33.00 -0.47
C ALA A 23 -20.74 -34.48 -0.11
N ALA A 24 -19.73 -34.79 0.73
CA ALA A 24 -19.40 -36.15 1.11
C ALA A 24 -20.23 -36.69 2.30
N LYS A 25 -21.08 -35.86 2.91
CA LYS A 25 -21.75 -36.20 4.19
C LYS A 25 -23.17 -36.72 4.04
N ASP A 26 -23.81 -36.51 2.89
CA ASP A 26 -25.24 -36.79 2.70
C ASP A 26 -25.56 -38.07 1.90
N ASP A 27 -24.56 -38.85 1.47
CA ASP A 27 -24.82 -40.07 0.67
C ASP A 27 -24.11 -41.31 1.24
N VAL A 28 -24.77 -41.97 2.20
CA VAL A 28 -24.44 -43.32 2.69
C VAL A 28 -25.08 -44.34 1.74
N SER A 29 -24.75 -44.29 0.44
CA SER A 29 -25.17 -45.33 -0.51
C SER A 29 -24.19 -45.51 -1.67
N THR A 30 -23.26 -46.45 -1.46
CA THR A 30 -22.81 -47.47 -2.43
C THR A 30 -22.67 -47.06 -3.91
N THR A 31 -21.63 -46.30 -4.28
CA THR A 31 -20.64 -46.63 -5.34
C THR A 31 -19.74 -45.42 -5.64
N PRO A 32 -18.40 -45.59 -5.76
CA PRO A 32 -17.48 -44.51 -6.03
C PRO A 32 -17.56 -44.06 -7.50
N THR A 33 -18.44 -43.11 -7.80
CA THR A 33 -18.45 -42.42 -9.09
C THR A 33 -17.46 -41.23 -9.07
N PRO A 34 -16.83 -40.91 -10.21
CA PRO A 34 -15.74 -39.93 -10.28
C PRO A 34 -16.19 -38.55 -9.80
N THR A 35 -15.49 -38.08 -8.77
CA THR A 35 -15.64 -36.80 -8.06
C THR A 35 -15.89 -35.63 -9.00
N THR A 36 -17.14 -35.17 -9.06
CA THR A 36 -17.49 -33.85 -9.58
C THR A 36 -16.91 -32.80 -8.64
N THR A 37 -15.78 -32.20 -9.02
CA THR A 37 -15.24 -31.03 -8.31
C THR A 37 -16.28 -29.93 -8.36
N THR A 38 -16.89 -29.60 -7.22
CA THR A 38 -17.84 -28.49 -7.08
C THR A 38 -17.14 -27.19 -7.49
N LYS A 39 -17.47 -26.69 -8.68
CA LYS A 39 -16.92 -25.44 -9.20
C LYS A 39 -17.63 -24.26 -8.52
N MET A 40 -16.85 -23.27 -8.08
CA MET A 40 -17.43 -22.02 -7.57
C MET A 40 -18.07 -21.23 -8.71
N LEU A 41 -19.16 -20.53 -8.40
CA LEU A 41 -19.80 -19.61 -9.33
C LEU A 41 -18.93 -18.36 -9.49
N VAL A 42 -18.93 -17.76 -10.68
CA VAL A 42 -18.19 -16.52 -10.97
C VAL A 42 -19.18 -15.47 -11.47
N CYS A 43 -18.99 -14.21 -11.07
CA CYS A 43 -19.73 -13.10 -11.66
C CYS A 43 -19.29 -12.86 -13.12
N SER A 44 -20.10 -13.30 -14.07
CA SER A 44 -19.80 -13.19 -15.52
C SER A 44 -19.47 -11.77 -15.95
N ARG A 45 -20.21 -10.77 -15.45
CA ARG A 45 -20.00 -9.36 -15.80
C ARG A 45 -18.65 -8.80 -15.31
N CYS A 46 -18.18 -9.24 -14.15
CA CYS A 46 -16.84 -8.86 -13.67
C CYS A 46 -15.73 -9.57 -14.43
N GLN A 47 -15.95 -10.84 -14.78
CA GLN A 47 -15.01 -11.61 -15.57
C GLN A 47 -14.85 -11.01 -16.97
N SER A 48 -15.95 -10.64 -17.64
CA SER A 48 -15.92 -10.11 -19.01
C SER A 48 -15.47 -8.66 -19.10
N ASN A 49 -15.94 -7.78 -18.20
CA ASN A 49 -15.78 -6.34 -18.38
C ASN A 49 -14.63 -5.74 -17.57
N ALA A 50 -14.19 -6.43 -16.51
CA ALA A 50 -13.19 -5.91 -15.58
C ALA A 50 -12.03 -6.88 -15.35
N ASN A 51 -12.01 -7.99 -16.11
CA ASN A 51 -11.04 -9.09 -15.96
C ASN A 51 -10.85 -9.54 -14.49
N ARG A 52 -11.91 -9.49 -13.68
CA ARG A 52 -11.86 -9.76 -12.23
C ARG A 52 -12.69 -10.98 -11.88
N LEU A 53 -12.09 -11.90 -11.14
CA LEU A 53 -12.74 -13.12 -10.67
C LEU A 53 -13.38 -12.89 -9.29
N VAL A 54 -14.71 -12.77 -9.28
CA VAL A 54 -15.51 -12.69 -8.04
C VAL A 54 -16.23 -14.02 -7.85
N HIS A 55 -15.78 -14.80 -6.86
CA HIS A 55 -16.21 -16.18 -6.64
C HIS A 55 -17.31 -16.30 -5.58
N TYR A 56 -18.27 -17.20 -5.80
CA TYR A 56 -19.33 -17.51 -4.85
C TYR A 56 -19.50 -19.03 -4.70
N CYS A 57 -19.66 -19.49 -3.45
CA CYS A 57 -19.91 -20.91 -3.18
C CYS A 57 -21.34 -21.35 -3.52
N SER A 58 -22.31 -20.43 -3.57
CA SER A 58 -23.70 -20.71 -3.88
C SER A 58 -24.39 -19.50 -4.51
N ARG A 59 -25.54 -19.74 -5.15
CA ARG A 59 -26.37 -18.67 -5.72
C ARG A 59 -26.89 -17.73 -4.64
N GLU A 60 -27.18 -18.24 -3.44
CA GLU A 60 -27.62 -17.45 -2.29
C GLU A 60 -26.56 -16.45 -1.85
N CYS A 61 -25.30 -16.89 -1.76
CA CYS A 61 -24.15 -16.01 -1.46
C CYS A 61 -23.95 -14.94 -2.54
N GLN A 62 -24.18 -15.28 -3.80
CA GLN A 62 -24.12 -14.30 -4.89
C GLN A 62 -25.21 -13.24 -4.73
N VAL A 63 -26.46 -13.64 -4.47
CA VAL A 63 -27.61 -12.73 -4.32
C VAL A 63 -27.48 -11.85 -3.08
N SER A 64 -27.02 -12.40 -1.95
CA SER A 64 -26.83 -11.64 -0.70
C SER A 64 -25.73 -10.58 -0.86
N HIS A 65 -24.60 -10.94 -1.45
CA HIS A 65 -23.50 -10.02 -1.73
C HIS A 65 -23.83 -9.03 -2.85
N TYR A 66 -24.77 -9.36 -3.76
CA TYR A 66 -25.09 -8.52 -4.91
C TYR A 66 -25.47 -7.08 -4.53
N LYS A 67 -26.09 -6.86 -3.36
CA LYS A 67 -26.45 -5.49 -2.90
C LYS A 67 -25.21 -4.60 -2.75
N VAL A 68 -24.11 -5.15 -2.23
CA VAL A 68 -22.83 -4.45 -2.03
C VAL A 68 -21.97 -4.52 -3.30
N HIS A 69 -22.07 -5.59 -4.06
CA HIS A 69 -21.31 -5.80 -5.29
C HIS A 69 -21.82 -4.98 -6.48
N LYS A 70 -23.13 -4.68 -6.54
CA LYS A 70 -23.79 -4.03 -7.69
C LYS A 70 -23.11 -2.73 -8.14
N PRO A 71 -22.72 -1.79 -7.26
CA PRO A 71 -22.06 -0.55 -7.66
C PRO A 71 -20.71 -0.75 -8.36
N ILE A 72 -20.01 -1.85 -8.06
CA ILE A 72 -18.66 -2.15 -8.56
C ILE A 72 -18.64 -3.25 -9.63
N CYS A 73 -19.81 -3.79 -9.99
CA CYS A 73 -19.93 -4.97 -10.86
C CYS A 73 -19.62 -4.62 -12.32
N GLY A 74 -18.55 -5.21 -12.87
CA GLY A 74 -18.13 -5.00 -14.26
C GLY A 74 -17.49 -3.64 -14.55
N VAL A 75 -17.08 -2.91 -13.50
CA VAL A 75 -16.27 -1.70 -13.63
C VAL A 75 -14.80 -2.12 -13.73
N ASP A 76 -14.15 -1.77 -14.83
CA ASP A 76 -12.71 -1.96 -15.00
C ASP A 76 -11.95 -1.03 -14.04
N LEU A 77 -11.23 -1.63 -13.09
CA LEU A 77 -10.42 -0.91 -12.10
C LEU A 77 -8.96 -0.79 -12.52
N THR A 78 -8.55 -1.48 -13.59
CA THR A 78 -7.17 -1.45 -14.10
C THR A 78 -6.92 -0.26 -15.03
N SER A 79 -7.98 0.35 -15.55
CA SER A 79 -7.93 1.62 -16.28
C SER A 79 -8.82 2.68 -15.61
N PRO A 80 -8.35 3.42 -14.60
CA PRO A 80 -9.02 4.63 -14.18
C PRO A 80 -8.82 5.69 -15.29
N THR A 81 -9.65 5.63 -16.33
CA THR A 81 -9.68 6.69 -17.34
C THR A 81 -10.20 7.95 -16.64
N ARG A 82 -9.45 9.06 -16.75
CA ARG A 82 -9.79 10.40 -16.22
C ARG A 82 -11.27 10.81 -16.40
N ALA A 83 -11.92 10.27 -17.44
CA ALA A 83 -13.32 10.47 -17.78
C ALA A 83 -14.34 9.91 -16.76
N THR A 84 -14.02 8.85 -16.01
CA THR A 84 -14.97 8.20 -15.08
C THR A 84 -14.97 8.83 -13.69
N ILE A 85 -13.89 9.53 -13.33
CA ILE A 85 -13.67 10.13 -12.00
C ILE A 85 -14.19 11.58 -11.96
N ALA A 86 -14.04 12.32 -13.07
CA ALA A 86 -14.39 13.73 -13.17
C ALA A 86 -15.87 14.09 -12.86
N PRO A 87 -16.90 13.31 -13.26
CA PRO A 87 -18.29 13.76 -13.08
C PRO A 87 -18.77 13.71 -11.63
N THR A 88 -18.28 12.76 -10.83
CA THR A 88 -18.72 12.57 -9.43
C THR A 88 -18.05 13.50 -8.42
N LEU A 89 -16.83 13.97 -8.69
CA LEU A 89 -16.09 14.85 -7.76
C LEU A 89 -16.44 16.34 -7.92
N HIS A 90 -16.86 16.78 -9.11
CA HIS A 90 -17.30 18.17 -9.32
C HIS A 90 -18.74 18.44 -8.84
N ALA A 91 -19.49 17.42 -8.41
CA ALA A 91 -20.93 17.56 -8.14
C ALA A 91 -21.26 18.26 -6.81
N ARG A 92 -20.36 18.31 -5.81
CA ARG A 92 -20.61 19.01 -4.53
C ARG A 92 -19.33 19.45 -3.81
N PRO A 93 -19.00 20.76 -3.79
CA PRO A 93 -17.83 21.27 -3.06
C PRO A 93 -17.93 21.15 -1.53
N ASP A 94 -19.13 20.96 -0.97
CA ASP A 94 -19.39 20.94 0.48
C ASP A 94 -19.67 19.55 1.08
N ALA A 95 -19.56 18.47 0.29
CA ALA A 95 -19.77 17.13 0.82
C ALA A 95 -18.51 16.62 1.55
N PRO A 96 -18.64 15.96 2.73
CA PRO A 96 -17.51 15.25 3.32
C PRO A 96 -16.96 14.24 2.31
N PHE A 97 -15.65 14.29 2.08
CA PHE A 97 -14.97 13.53 1.03
C PHE A 97 -15.22 12.02 1.22
N GLN A 98 -15.82 11.40 0.21
CA GLN A 98 -15.80 9.95 0.05
C GLN A 98 -14.71 9.62 -0.97
N PRO A 99 -13.63 8.90 -0.60
CA PRO A 99 -12.64 8.47 -1.56
C PRO A 99 -13.29 7.71 -2.73
N PRO A 100 -12.79 7.88 -3.97
CA PRO A 100 -13.33 7.18 -5.13
C PRO A 100 -13.36 5.67 -4.87
N GLN A 101 -14.45 5.00 -5.26
CA GLN A 101 -14.67 3.59 -4.90
C GLN A 101 -13.55 2.66 -5.39
N SER A 102 -12.82 3.02 -6.45
CA SER A 102 -11.64 2.30 -6.92
C SER A 102 -10.49 2.28 -5.91
N LEU A 103 -10.31 3.37 -5.16
CA LEU A 103 -9.29 3.52 -4.13
C LEU A 103 -9.73 2.91 -2.81
N LEU A 104 -11.01 3.05 -2.46
CA LEU A 104 -11.62 2.23 -1.41
C LEU A 104 -11.50 0.74 -1.73
N PHE A 105 -11.51 0.34 -3.00
CA PHE A 105 -11.35 -1.05 -3.42
C PHE A 105 -9.89 -1.51 -3.43
N HIS A 106 -8.91 -0.65 -3.72
CA HIS A 106 -7.50 -0.99 -3.49
C HIS A 106 -7.24 -1.16 -2.00
N LEU A 107 -7.74 -0.23 -1.16
CA LEU A 107 -7.73 -0.39 0.29
C LEU A 107 -8.52 -1.63 0.74
N ALA A 108 -9.70 -1.91 0.16
CA ALA A 108 -10.53 -3.03 0.55
C ALA A 108 -9.97 -4.39 0.12
N ALA A 109 -9.41 -4.50 -1.09
CA ALA A 109 -8.73 -5.70 -1.59
C ALA A 109 -7.40 -5.96 -0.86
N LEU A 110 -6.81 -4.92 -0.30
CA LEU A 110 -5.73 -5.01 0.68
C LEU A 110 -6.24 -5.43 2.07
N THR A 111 -7.50 -5.13 2.41
CA THR A 111 -8.20 -5.64 3.60
C THR A 111 -8.98 -6.94 3.41
N THR A 112 -8.93 -7.64 2.26
CA THR A 112 -9.65 -8.92 2.09
C THR A 112 -8.97 -10.13 2.75
N LEU A 113 -8.00 -9.90 3.64
CA LEU A 113 -7.76 -10.83 4.73
C LEU A 113 -8.98 -10.77 5.70
N PRO A 114 -9.54 -11.90 6.11
CA PRO A 114 -10.82 -11.92 6.83
C PRO A 114 -10.77 -11.05 8.11
N PRO A 115 -11.83 -10.26 8.39
CA PRO A 115 -11.89 -9.35 9.54
C PRO A 115 -11.82 -10.04 10.91
N THR A 116 -11.88 -11.38 10.96
CA THR A 116 -11.68 -12.17 12.17
C THR A 116 -10.22 -12.31 12.61
N ALA A 117 -9.25 -11.89 11.79
CA ALA A 117 -7.83 -11.89 12.15
C ALA A 117 -7.30 -10.54 12.65
N TRP A 118 -8.07 -9.45 12.52
CA TRP A 118 -7.66 -8.13 12.99
C TRP A 118 -8.37 -7.77 14.30
N PRO A 119 -7.64 -7.40 15.36
CA PRO A 119 -8.26 -6.84 16.55
C PRO A 119 -8.97 -5.54 16.15
N ALA A 120 -10.23 -5.39 16.57
CA ALA A 120 -11.13 -4.28 16.21
C ALA A 120 -10.65 -2.86 16.61
N ALA A 121 -9.42 -2.73 17.09
CA ALA A 121 -8.81 -1.50 17.56
C ALA A 121 -7.64 -1.00 16.67
N THR A 122 -7.26 -1.70 15.60
CA THR A 122 -6.12 -1.32 14.76
C THR A 122 -6.55 -1.10 13.31
N SER A 123 -6.31 0.11 12.81
CA SER A 123 -6.57 0.51 11.43
C SER A 123 -5.74 -0.31 10.41
N PRO A 124 -6.22 -0.48 9.16
CA PRO A 124 -5.58 -1.36 8.18
C PRO A 124 -4.17 -0.88 7.74
N PRO A 125 -3.25 -1.81 7.43
CA PRO A 125 -1.91 -1.48 6.96
C PRO A 125 -1.91 -0.93 5.53
N SER A 126 -0.95 -0.06 5.23
CA SER A 126 -0.67 0.41 3.87
C SER A 126 0.29 -0.60 3.23
N PHE A 127 -0.15 -1.33 2.21
CA PHE A 127 0.66 -2.37 1.62
C PHE A 127 1.60 -1.76 0.58
N LEU A 128 2.90 -1.90 0.84
CA LEU A 128 3.96 -1.59 -0.11
C LEU A 128 4.67 -2.89 -0.45
N PHE A 129 4.91 -3.08 -1.74
CA PHE A 129 5.44 -4.31 -2.30
C PHE A 129 6.97 -4.33 -2.26
N PHE A 130 7.57 -4.84 -1.17
CA PHE A 130 9.01 -5.09 -1.15
C PHE A 130 9.29 -6.57 -1.44
N PRO A 131 9.53 -7.00 -2.68
CA PRO A 131 10.12 -8.31 -2.89
C PRO A 131 11.51 -8.32 -2.24
N THR A 132 11.66 -9.06 -1.15
CA THR A 132 12.97 -9.39 -0.61
C THR A 132 13.62 -10.35 -1.61
N ALA A 133 14.50 -9.84 -2.47
CA ALA A 133 15.45 -10.71 -3.15
C ALA A 133 16.41 -11.24 -2.08
N SER A 134 16.02 -12.33 -1.43
CA SER A 134 16.99 -13.24 -0.85
C SER A 134 17.61 -14.00 -2.04
N PRO A 135 18.93 -13.91 -2.27
CA PRO A 135 19.59 -14.57 -3.40
C PRO A 135 19.64 -16.11 -3.28
N SER A 136 19.01 -16.70 -2.27
CA SER A 136 18.91 -18.15 -2.12
C SER A 136 17.77 -18.73 -2.96
N SER A 137 18.14 -19.11 -4.18
CA SER A 137 17.51 -20.07 -5.09
C SER A 137 16.52 -21.07 -4.46
N SER A 138 15.21 -20.77 -4.46
CA SER A 138 14.14 -21.78 -4.53
C SER A 138 12.75 -21.14 -4.56
N GLY A 139 12.27 -20.66 -5.71
CA GLY A 139 10.85 -20.57 -6.10
C GLY A 139 9.76 -20.16 -5.09
N THR A 140 10.09 -19.49 -3.98
CA THR A 140 9.15 -19.05 -2.95
C THR A 140 8.58 -17.70 -3.34
N ALA A 141 7.28 -17.53 -3.11
CA ALA A 141 6.53 -16.31 -3.40
C ALA A 141 7.25 -15.06 -2.87
N PRO A 142 7.06 -13.89 -3.49
CA PRO A 142 7.60 -12.64 -2.94
C PRO A 142 7.13 -12.49 -1.50
N ASP A 143 8.07 -12.38 -0.55
CA ASP A 143 7.72 -12.12 0.85
C ASP A 143 7.11 -10.72 0.94
N PHE A 144 5.86 -10.65 1.38
CA PHE A 144 5.18 -9.39 1.64
C PHE A 144 5.54 -8.94 3.04
N ILE A 145 6.22 -7.80 3.17
CA ILE A 145 6.41 -7.16 4.46
C ILE A 145 5.33 -6.08 4.62
N PRO A 146 4.33 -6.30 5.49
CA PRO A 146 3.32 -5.28 5.74
C PRO A 146 3.96 -4.11 6.47
N ILE A 147 3.90 -2.91 5.88
CA ILE A 147 4.25 -1.67 6.57
C ILE A 147 3.02 -1.19 7.34
N VAL A 148 3.20 -0.99 8.64
CA VAL A 148 2.15 -0.48 9.53
C VAL A 148 2.46 0.97 9.85
N LEU A 149 1.88 1.88 9.06
CA LEU A 149 2.03 3.32 9.33
C LEU A 149 1.11 3.77 10.48
N PRO A 150 1.60 4.65 11.38
CA PRO A 150 0.75 5.31 12.37
C PRO A 150 -0.31 6.16 11.67
N GLU A 151 -1.45 6.38 12.32
CA GLU A 151 -2.62 7.02 11.69
C GLU A 151 -2.31 8.37 11.01
N PRO A 152 -1.56 9.31 11.62
CA PRO A 152 -1.21 10.56 10.96
C PRO A 152 -0.36 10.36 9.69
N ALA A 153 0.63 9.47 9.75
CA ALA A 153 1.50 9.18 8.59
C ALA A 153 0.73 8.46 7.49
N ARG A 154 -0.17 7.54 7.82
CA ARG A 154 -1.03 6.86 6.85
C ARG A 154 -1.97 7.82 6.14
N ASN A 155 -2.58 8.74 6.88
CA ASN A 155 -3.48 9.74 6.29
C ASN A 155 -2.73 10.64 5.30
N LEU A 156 -1.53 11.12 5.68
CA LEU A 156 -0.67 11.88 4.79
C LEU A 156 -0.24 11.06 3.57
N PHE A 157 0.20 9.82 3.78
CA PHE A 157 0.60 8.91 2.71
C PHE A 157 -0.51 8.68 1.68
N ASN A 158 -1.75 8.45 2.12
CA ASN A 158 -2.90 8.28 1.23
C ASN A 158 -3.19 9.54 0.40
N CYS A 159 -3.05 10.73 0.99
CA CYS A 159 -3.21 11.99 0.27
C CYS A 159 -2.11 12.18 -0.78
N LEU A 160 -0.85 11.91 -0.42
CA LEU A 160 0.28 12.01 -1.34
C LEU A 160 0.16 11.00 -2.49
N GLN A 161 -0.23 9.77 -2.19
CA GLN A 161 -0.46 8.71 -3.18
C GLN A 161 -1.52 9.14 -4.21
N LEU A 162 -2.62 9.76 -3.76
CA LEU A 162 -3.65 10.29 -4.63
C LEU A 162 -3.10 11.36 -5.58
N VAL A 163 -2.41 12.37 -5.04
CA VAL A 163 -1.86 13.47 -5.83
C VAL A 163 -0.80 12.95 -6.81
N ALA A 164 0.11 12.11 -6.34
CA ALA A 164 1.14 11.48 -7.15
C ALA A 164 0.53 10.67 -8.31
N PHE A 165 -0.55 9.93 -8.06
CA PHE A 165 -1.23 9.15 -9.09
C PHE A 165 -1.94 10.04 -10.13
N GLU A 166 -2.57 11.14 -9.69
CA GLU A 166 -3.30 12.05 -10.58
C GLU A 166 -2.39 12.94 -11.41
N THR A 167 -1.30 13.42 -10.82
CA THR A 167 -0.47 14.49 -11.39
C THR A 167 0.91 14.01 -11.85
N GLY A 168 1.39 12.87 -11.33
CA GLY A 168 2.78 12.47 -11.46
C GLY A 168 3.74 13.41 -10.74
N ASN A 169 3.29 14.13 -9.69
CA ASN A 169 4.12 15.08 -8.97
C ASN A 169 5.26 14.34 -8.22
N PRO A 170 6.54 14.61 -8.55
CA PRO A 170 7.68 13.92 -7.96
C PRO A 170 7.91 14.30 -6.50
N ILE A 171 7.47 15.48 -6.06
CA ILE A 171 7.56 15.92 -4.67
C ILE A 171 6.62 15.10 -3.80
N SER A 172 5.40 14.81 -4.29
CA SER A 172 4.48 13.91 -3.59
C SER A 172 5.10 12.53 -3.36
N VAL A 173 5.77 11.99 -4.39
CA VAL A 173 6.46 10.70 -4.31
C VAL A 173 7.69 10.75 -3.40
N ASN A 174 8.45 11.86 -3.39
CA ASN A 174 9.57 12.05 -2.47
C ASN A 174 9.11 12.14 -1.00
N LEU A 175 7.96 12.79 -0.74
CA LEU A 175 7.36 12.82 0.60
C LEU A 175 6.87 11.42 1.02
N MET A 176 6.29 10.66 0.10
CA MET A 176 5.94 9.26 0.35
C MET A 176 7.19 8.43 0.70
N TYR A 177 8.25 8.59 -0.08
CA TYR A 177 9.54 7.95 0.17
C TYR A 177 10.07 8.27 1.58
N SER A 178 10.04 9.55 1.97
CA SER A 178 10.48 10.01 3.29
C SER A 178 9.68 9.39 4.43
N ILE A 179 8.36 9.22 4.28
CA ILE A 179 7.49 8.57 5.28
C ILE A 179 7.86 7.09 5.46
N LEU A 180 8.30 6.43 4.38
CA LEU A 180 8.59 5.00 4.37
C LEU A 180 10.03 4.67 4.76
N LEU A 181 10.93 5.65 4.73
CA LEU A 181 12.36 5.42 4.91
C LEU A 181 12.69 4.80 6.28
N ASP A 182 12.05 5.28 7.35
CA ASP A 182 12.25 4.74 8.70
C ASP A 182 11.82 3.27 8.81
N GLU A 183 10.68 2.92 8.19
CA GLU A 183 10.14 1.56 8.18
C GLU A 183 11.03 0.64 7.35
N VAL A 184 11.51 1.10 6.19
CA VAL A 184 12.43 0.33 5.34
C VAL A 184 13.79 0.15 6.01
N ALA A 185 14.28 1.15 6.75
CA ALA A 185 15.49 1.04 7.54
C ALA A 185 15.34 0.00 8.66
N ALA A 186 14.19 -0.01 9.35
CA ALA A 186 13.88 -1.00 10.38
C ALA A 186 13.81 -2.44 9.82
N LEU A 187 13.47 -2.60 8.54
CA LEU A 187 13.37 -3.87 7.83
C LEU A 187 14.70 -4.34 7.20
N GLY A 188 15.81 -3.63 7.41
CA GLY A 188 17.13 -4.04 6.95
C GLY A 188 17.61 -3.36 5.66
N GLY A 189 17.06 -2.21 5.28
CA GLY A 189 17.68 -1.28 4.33
C GLY A 189 17.48 -1.62 2.85
N ALA A 190 16.23 -1.60 2.39
CA ALA A 190 15.86 -1.78 0.97
C ALA A 190 15.63 -0.45 0.22
N GLU A 191 16.38 0.59 0.56
CA GLU A 191 16.19 1.97 0.09
C GLU A 191 16.21 2.08 -1.45
N ALA A 192 17.25 1.55 -2.10
CA ALA A 192 17.38 1.61 -3.55
C ALA A 192 16.22 0.95 -4.31
N ARG A 193 15.63 -0.10 -3.74
CA ARG A 193 14.46 -0.79 -4.31
C ARG A 193 13.18 0.02 -4.12
N LEU A 194 13.04 0.68 -2.98
CA LEU A 194 11.91 1.59 -2.75
C LEU A 194 11.88 2.69 -3.81
N VAL A 195 13.04 3.30 -4.09
CA VAL A 195 13.17 4.33 -5.12
C VAL A 195 12.78 3.79 -6.49
N GLU A 196 13.28 2.62 -6.87
CA GLU A 196 12.96 1.98 -8.15
C GLU A 196 11.46 1.64 -8.27
N GLN A 197 10.85 1.12 -7.20
CA GLN A 197 9.43 0.78 -7.20
C GLN A 197 8.56 2.04 -7.32
N LEU A 198 8.83 3.08 -6.51
CA LEU A 198 8.06 4.32 -6.55
C LEU A 198 8.21 5.04 -7.90
N SER A 199 9.41 5.02 -8.48
CA SER A 199 9.63 5.62 -9.80
C SER A 199 8.88 4.87 -10.91
N GLN A 200 8.83 3.53 -10.86
CA GLN A 200 8.05 2.72 -11.81
C GLN A 200 6.52 2.90 -11.62
N GLU A 201 6.05 2.84 -10.38
CA GLU A 201 4.61 2.90 -10.05
C GLU A 201 4.00 4.26 -10.45
N TYR A 202 4.74 5.35 -10.24
CA TYR A 202 4.31 6.71 -10.55
C TYR A 202 4.87 7.25 -11.88
N ARG A 203 5.51 6.39 -12.69
CA ARG A 203 6.03 6.71 -14.03
C ARG A 203 6.99 7.90 -14.06
N LEU A 204 7.86 8.00 -13.06
CA LEU A 204 8.87 9.06 -12.95
C LEU A 204 10.16 8.76 -13.74
N ASP A 205 10.29 7.57 -14.32
CA ASP A 205 11.50 7.11 -15.01
C ASP A 205 11.76 7.80 -16.37
N GLY A 206 10.96 8.80 -16.75
CA GLY A 206 11.13 9.51 -18.03
C GLY A 206 10.88 8.63 -19.27
N SER A 207 10.63 7.33 -19.09
CA SER A 207 10.20 6.37 -20.11
C SER A 207 8.73 6.56 -20.47
N SER A 208 8.32 7.82 -20.66
CA SER A 208 7.11 8.09 -21.42
C SER A 208 7.32 7.47 -22.79
N PRO A 209 6.37 6.69 -23.34
CA PRO A 209 6.50 6.16 -24.68
C PRO A 209 6.71 7.37 -25.59
N SER A 210 7.93 7.52 -26.11
CA SER A 210 8.25 8.49 -27.13
C SER A 210 7.18 8.29 -28.22
N PRO A 211 6.42 9.34 -28.58
CA PRO A 211 5.44 9.21 -29.65
C PRO A 211 6.20 8.66 -30.85
N SER A 212 5.84 7.44 -31.26
CA SER A 212 6.48 6.75 -32.36
C SER A 212 6.59 7.74 -33.52
N PRO A 213 7.78 7.94 -34.11
CA PRO A 213 7.96 8.90 -35.19
C PRO A 213 6.97 8.51 -36.29
N SER A 214 5.92 9.32 -36.45
CA SER A 214 5.01 9.19 -37.57
C SER A 214 5.74 9.77 -38.79
N ASP A 215 5.98 8.92 -39.79
CA ASP A 215 6.75 9.16 -41.02
C ASP A 215 6.22 10.28 -41.95
N ASP A 216 5.42 11.22 -41.46
CA ASP A 216 4.95 12.38 -42.22
C ASP A 216 5.85 13.61 -41.93
N ASP A 217 7.06 13.54 -42.45
CA ASP A 217 8.03 14.63 -42.56
C ASP A 217 7.40 15.87 -43.25
N LYS A 218 7.03 16.86 -42.45
CA LYS A 218 6.92 18.26 -42.88
C LYS A 218 7.76 19.11 -41.96
N GLU A 219 8.63 19.90 -42.58
CA GLU A 219 9.56 20.89 -42.02
C GLU A 219 8.89 21.84 -41.01
N GLN A 220 8.59 21.37 -39.79
CA GLN A 220 8.21 22.21 -38.66
C GLN A 220 9.48 22.65 -37.93
N GLU A 221 9.58 23.97 -37.71
CA GLU A 221 10.66 24.56 -36.93
C GLU A 221 10.84 23.83 -35.60
N PRO A 222 12.08 23.69 -35.10
CA PRO A 222 12.34 22.98 -33.85
C PRO A 222 11.64 23.70 -32.70
N GLU A 223 10.50 23.16 -32.27
CA GLU A 223 9.89 23.59 -31.02
C GLU A 223 10.86 23.33 -29.86
N PRO A 224 10.94 24.24 -28.88
CA PRO A 224 11.83 24.07 -27.74
C PRO A 224 11.55 22.72 -27.07
N GLU A 225 12.61 21.91 -26.88
CA GLU A 225 12.47 20.60 -26.27
C GLU A 225 11.69 20.72 -24.96
N PRO A 226 10.60 19.95 -24.77
CA PRO A 226 9.85 20.00 -23.53
C PRO A 226 10.78 19.63 -22.38
N GLU A 227 10.82 20.49 -21.35
CA GLU A 227 11.63 20.27 -20.15
C GLU A 227 11.43 18.83 -19.65
N ARG A 228 12.53 18.07 -19.65
CA ARG A 228 12.49 16.67 -19.19
C ARG A 228 11.99 16.66 -17.76
N ARG A 229 10.94 15.87 -17.51
CA ARG A 229 10.41 15.70 -16.16
C ARG A 229 11.53 15.19 -15.24
N PRO A 230 11.70 15.77 -14.05
CA PRO A 230 12.72 15.31 -13.11
C PRO A 230 12.39 13.89 -12.63
N THR A 231 13.42 13.07 -12.54
CA THR A 231 13.32 11.70 -12.02
C THR A 231 13.23 11.72 -10.49
N LEU A 232 12.69 10.64 -9.89
CA LEU A 232 12.64 10.55 -8.43
C LEU A 232 14.03 10.65 -7.80
N ARG A 233 15.05 10.00 -8.41
CA ARG A 233 16.44 10.09 -7.94
C ARG A 233 16.97 11.52 -7.95
N SER A 234 16.77 12.25 -9.06
CA SER A 234 17.19 13.66 -9.12
C SER A 234 16.48 14.53 -8.10
N VAL A 235 15.24 14.23 -7.71
CA VAL A 235 14.52 14.98 -6.67
C VAL A 235 14.98 14.59 -5.25
N ILE A 236 15.41 13.34 -5.04
CA ILE A 236 15.99 12.90 -3.77
C ILE A 236 17.41 13.49 -3.59
N ASP A 237 18.19 13.52 -4.67
CA ASP A 237 19.56 14.05 -4.67
C ASP A 237 19.59 15.60 -4.62
N ASP A 238 18.47 16.24 -4.96
CA ASP A 238 18.31 17.69 -4.84
C ASP A 238 18.07 18.06 -3.37
N GLU A 239 19.12 18.54 -2.70
CA GLU A 239 19.05 19.00 -1.30
C GLU A 239 18.26 20.31 -1.14
N SER A 240 17.70 20.89 -2.21
CA SER A 240 16.89 22.09 -2.10
C SER A 240 15.56 21.80 -1.39
N GLU A 241 15.24 22.63 -0.39
CA GLU A 241 13.96 22.54 0.29
C GLU A 241 12.84 22.93 -0.67
N PRO A 242 11.79 22.10 -0.84
CA PRO A 242 10.67 22.44 -1.70
C PRO A 242 9.99 23.71 -1.19
N SER A 243 9.56 24.57 -2.12
CA SER A 243 8.84 25.79 -1.76
C SER A 243 7.52 25.44 -1.05
N VAL A 244 7.00 26.39 -0.27
CA VAL A 244 5.73 26.21 0.45
C VAL A 244 4.58 25.92 -0.52
N GLU A 245 4.57 26.59 -1.67
CA GLU A 245 3.58 26.38 -2.74
C GLU A 245 3.68 24.98 -3.33
N GLN A 246 4.90 24.50 -3.58
CA GLN A 246 5.16 23.15 -4.08
C GLN A 246 4.70 22.08 -3.08
N LEU A 247 4.91 22.31 -1.78
CA LEU A 247 4.40 21.43 -0.74
C LEU A 247 2.87 21.41 -0.71
N PHE A 248 2.23 22.58 -0.84
CA PHE A 248 0.77 22.64 -0.92
C PHE A 248 0.23 21.91 -2.14
N GLU A 249 0.85 22.06 -3.30
CA GLU A 249 0.48 21.31 -4.50
C GLU A 249 0.67 19.81 -4.30
N ALA A 250 1.81 19.40 -3.71
CA ALA A 250 2.13 18.00 -3.47
C ALA A 250 1.14 17.28 -2.54
N ILE A 251 0.51 18.00 -1.60
CA ILE A 251 -0.51 17.44 -0.71
C ILE A 251 -1.94 17.58 -1.26
N GLY A 252 -2.16 18.15 -2.44
CA GLY A 252 -3.49 18.30 -3.04
C GLY A 252 -4.21 19.60 -2.63
N GLY A 253 -3.43 20.62 -2.29
CA GLY A 253 -3.88 21.98 -2.00
C GLY A 253 -4.28 22.23 -0.55
N GLN A 254 -4.85 23.41 -0.31
CA GLN A 254 -5.14 23.93 1.04
C GLN A 254 -6.09 23.06 1.86
N LYS A 255 -6.93 22.26 1.19
CA LYS A 255 -7.91 21.37 1.83
C LYS A 255 -7.25 20.29 2.71
N ASN A 256 -6.03 19.89 2.37
CA ASN A 256 -5.29 18.82 3.05
C ASN A 256 -4.25 19.36 4.05
N THR A 257 -4.16 20.68 4.24
CA THR A 257 -3.18 21.31 5.16
C THR A 257 -3.26 20.75 6.58
N ARG A 258 -4.47 20.44 7.06
CA ARG A 258 -4.66 19.87 8.40
C ARG A 258 -3.93 18.53 8.58
N ILE A 259 -3.92 17.70 7.54
CA ILE A 259 -3.26 16.39 7.57
C ILE A 259 -1.74 16.56 7.70
N LEU A 260 -1.17 17.55 7.01
CA LEU A 260 0.24 17.89 7.13
C LEU A 260 0.58 18.37 8.54
N VAL A 261 -0.26 19.24 9.13
CA VAL A 261 -0.08 19.72 10.51
C VAL A 261 -0.16 18.58 11.52
N ASP A 262 -1.14 17.69 11.39
CA ASP A 262 -1.31 16.54 12.29
C ASP A 262 -0.08 15.61 12.22
N TRP A 263 0.47 15.38 11.03
CA TRP A 263 1.71 14.62 10.85
C TRP A 263 2.93 15.33 11.45
N GLN A 264 3.07 16.65 11.28
CA GLN A 264 4.16 17.43 11.86
C GLN A 264 4.15 17.40 13.40
N VAL A 265 2.95 17.51 14.00
CA VAL A 265 2.77 17.38 15.45
C VAL A 265 3.23 15.99 15.88
N TYR A 266 2.75 14.94 15.22
CA TYR A 266 3.14 13.56 15.49
C TYR A 266 4.67 13.34 15.40
N GLU A 267 5.32 13.81 14.34
CA GLU A 267 6.77 13.71 14.18
C GLU A 267 7.53 14.44 15.30
N SER A 268 7.05 15.63 15.70
CA SER A 268 7.66 16.40 16.77
C SER A 268 7.59 15.66 18.12
N GLU A 269 6.47 15.01 18.41
CA GLU A 269 6.27 14.21 19.62
C GLU A 269 7.11 12.92 19.59
N ARG A 270 7.15 12.24 18.44
CA ARG A 270 8.00 11.07 18.20
C ARG A 270 9.48 11.40 18.43
N LYS A 271 9.97 12.53 17.90
CA LYS A 271 11.36 12.98 18.13
C LYS A 271 11.63 13.34 19.59
N ARG A 272 10.69 14.01 20.27
CA ARG A 272 10.81 14.33 21.71
C ARG A 272 10.90 13.07 22.56
N THR A 273 10.05 12.08 22.30
CA THR A 273 10.04 10.81 23.04
C THR A 273 11.31 9.99 22.77
N ALA A 274 11.77 9.91 21.52
CA ALA A 274 13.05 9.25 21.17
C ALA A 274 14.24 9.90 21.88
N ASN A 275 14.33 11.23 21.88
CA ASN A 275 15.39 11.97 22.55
C ASN A 275 15.35 11.80 24.08
N ALA A 276 14.15 11.77 24.66
CA ALA A 276 13.99 11.51 26.09
C ALA A 276 14.46 10.09 26.46
N ALA A 277 14.12 9.08 25.65
CA ALA A 277 14.56 7.70 25.84
C ALA A 277 16.09 7.56 25.72
N ALA A 278 16.70 8.23 24.73
CA ALA A 278 18.15 8.25 24.56
C ALA A 278 18.86 8.82 25.81
N ARG A 279 18.39 9.96 26.33
CA ARG A 279 18.94 10.57 27.56
C ARG A 279 18.77 9.68 28.79
N GLN A 280 17.65 8.97 28.92
CA GLN A 280 17.45 8.03 30.02
C GLN A 280 18.42 6.85 29.93
N LYS A 281 18.68 6.34 28.73
CA LYS A 281 19.65 5.26 28.50
C LYS A 281 21.07 5.69 28.89
N GLU A 282 21.50 6.88 28.47
CA GLU A 282 22.81 7.44 28.84
C GLU A 282 22.96 7.62 30.36
N GLN A 283 21.91 8.09 31.04
CA GLN A 283 21.90 8.21 32.50
C GLN A 283 22.00 6.85 33.20
N GLN A 284 21.31 5.83 32.69
CA GLN A 284 21.39 4.47 33.23
C GLN A 284 22.79 3.87 33.04
N GLU A 285 23.40 4.03 31.87
CA GLU A 285 24.75 3.56 31.58
C GLU A 285 25.80 4.25 32.47
N GLY A 286 25.69 5.58 32.67
CA GLY A 286 26.56 6.32 33.59
C GLY A 286 26.41 5.88 35.07
N GLN A 287 25.19 5.54 35.50
CA GLN A 287 24.96 4.99 36.84
C GLN A 287 25.52 3.57 37.02
N GLN A 288 25.50 2.74 35.97
CA GLN A 288 26.09 1.41 36.02
C GLN A 288 27.62 1.47 36.07
N GLN A 289 28.24 2.36 35.29
CA GLN A 289 29.69 2.56 35.30
C GLN A 289 30.20 3.06 36.67
N SER A 290 29.49 4.01 37.30
CA SER A 290 29.87 4.53 38.62
C SER A 290 29.70 3.50 39.75
N LYS A 291 28.73 2.57 39.66
CA LYS A 291 28.57 1.47 40.62
C LYS A 291 29.66 0.40 40.47
N GLY A 292 30.17 0.16 39.26
CA GLY A 292 31.24 -0.81 38.99
C GLY A 292 32.57 -0.47 39.66
N MET A 293 32.94 0.82 39.72
CA MET A 293 34.24 1.24 40.28
C MET A 293 34.32 1.15 41.82
N ARG A 294 33.20 1.11 42.55
CA ARG A 294 33.20 1.11 44.02
C ARG A 294 33.40 -0.27 44.68
N ARG A 295 33.43 -1.38 43.93
CA ARG A 295 33.58 -2.74 44.50
C ARG A 295 35.01 -3.30 44.52
N GLY A 296 36.02 -2.59 44.00
CA GLY A 296 37.40 -3.09 43.89
C GLY A 296 38.34 -2.81 45.08
N GLY A 297 37.92 -2.07 46.10
CA GLY A 297 38.85 -1.45 47.07
C GLY A 297 38.71 -1.89 48.53
N ALA A 298 38.60 -3.18 48.86
CA ALA A 298 38.66 -3.62 50.27
C ALA A 298 39.00 -5.12 50.43
N ARG A 299 40.23 -5.54 50.10
CA ARG A 299 40.81 -6.81 50.59
C ARG A 299 42.33 -6.70 50.78
N LYS A 300 42.73 -5.92 51.77
CA LYS A 300 44.03 -6.00 52.48
C LYS A 300 43.71 -5.65 53.92
N GLY A 301 44.03 -6.40 54.95
CA GLY A 301 44.67 -7.69 55.13
C GLY A 301 44.52 -8.00 56.63
N ARG A 302 44.39 -9.28 56.99
CA ARG A 302 44.49 -9.70 58.38
C ARG A 302 45.53 -10.82 58.42
N ARG A 303 46.70 -10.48 58.94
CA ARG A 303 47.70 -11.40 59.48
C ARG A 303 48.01 -10.91 60.87
#